data_AF-A0A444S1M6-F1
#
_entry.id   AF-A0A444S1M6-F1
#
_cell.length_a   1.000
_cell.length_b   1.000
_cell.length_c   1.000
_cell.angle_alpha   90.00
_cell.angle_beta   90.00
_cell.angle_gamma   90.00
#
_symmetry.space_group_name_H-M   'P 1'
#
loop_
_entity.id
_entity.type
_entity.pdbx_description
1 polymer ?
#
loop_
_entity_poly.entity_id
_entity_poly.type
_entity_poly.pdbx_seq_one_letter_code
_entity_poly.pdbx_strand_id
1 'polypeptide(L)'
;MQPANVAITAHCLCRKHTFTASVPTSTLPLEATVDHSDGARYLTGGLFLATAPWPTPEENVSVLKAYAVSKTVETFSCATCSSQMFQRENGQLRVITGVLGKNKGLVRYSEHKGMEGTKDGGAAPWFGQTTPSEQATSKACAESSETELRCHCGGVHLVLHGARAEDAEAWRAIVDPESKRYLATLDACDSCRTTVGSDIVCWAFAPIARVKFAGEWFGFPTNVADLKAAVLRGVAGLGTMKVYGSSQGVERFFCGRCAASVFYTSSTRPKQVDITVGLLRQPGGARADGALSWALGRADYLEDVKGGWRETVINEFVEGSERWRLDKGVAEDFLRARGDD
;
A
#
# COMPACT_ATOMS: atom_id res chain seq x y z
N MET A 1 -37.18 -21.09 9.42
CA MET A 1 -36.09 -20.43 10.17
C MET A 1 -35.75 -19.14 9.45
N GLN A 2 -35.69 -18.00 10.14
CA GLN A 2 -35.12 -16.78 9.54
C GLN A 2 -33.64 -17.04 9.21
N PRO A 3 -33.14 -16.57 8.04
CA PRO A 3 -31.72 -16.69 7.74
C PRO A 3 -30.93 -15.95 8.83
N ALA A 4 -29.90 -16.61 9.37
CA ALA A 4 -28.99 -15.97 10.31
C ALA A 4 -28.28 -14.83 9.56
N ASN A 5 -28.27 -13.65 10.17
CA ASN A 5 -27.54 -12.50 9.64
C ASN A 5 -26.36 -12.19 10.56
N VAL A 6 -25.29 -11.67 9.98
CA VAL A 6 -24.15 -11.12 10.71
C VAL A 6 -23.98 -9.65 10.39
N ALA A 7 -23.70 -8.85 11.42
CA ALA A 7 -23.34 -7.45 11.25
C ALA A 7 -21.88 -7.34 10.82
N ILE A 8 -21.64 -6.61 9.74
CA ILE A 8 -20.31 -6.29 9.22
C ILE A 8 -20.07 -4.79 9.39
N THR A 9 -18.82 -4.39 9.58
CA THR A 9 -18.45 -2.99 9.83
C THR A 9 -17.31 -2.56 8.92
N ALA A 10 -17.35 -1.31 8.47
CA ALA A 10 -16.27 -0.63 7.76
C ALA A 10 -15.99 0.72 8.43
N HIS A 11 -14.74 1.02 8.76
CA HIS A 11 -14.40 2.28 9.44
C HIS A 11 -13.11 2.90 8.94
N CYS A 12 -13.05 4.23 8.90
CA CYS A 12 -11.78 4.92 8.64
C CYS A 12 -10.86 4.84 9.87
N LEU A 13 -9.57 5.17 9.69
CA LEU A 13 -8.56 5.12 10.75
C LEU A 13 -8.95 6.01 11.95
N CYS A 14 -9.37 7.25 11.68
CA CYS A 14 -9.77 8.19 12.74
C CYS A 14 -11.16 7.90 13.35
N ARG A 15 -11.85 6.83 12.92
CA ARG A 15 -13.20 6.42 13.36
C ARG A 15 -14.33 7.43 13.17
N LYS A 16 -14.06 8.62 12.61
CA LYS A 16 -15.08 9.64 12.30
C LYS A 16 -16.20 9.11 11.40
N HIS A 17 -15.88 8.15 10.52
CA HIS A 17 -16.86 7.46 9.69
C HIS A 17 -16.81 5.96 9.99
N THR A 18 -17.96 5.41 10.34
CA THR A 18 -18.19 3.98 10.55
C THR A 18 -19.51 3.63 9.86
N PHE A 19 -19.48 2.60 9.02
CA PHE A 19 -20.63 2.08 8.30
C PHE A 19 -20.87 0.65 8.77
N THR A 20 -22.13 0.26 8.88
CA THR A 20 -22.54 -1.05 9.37
C THR A 20 -23.62 -1.61 8.45
N ALA A 21 -23.49 -2.87 8.05
CA ALA A 21 -24.48 -3.55 7.23
C ALA A 21 -24.78 -4.94 7.80
N SER A 22 -25.99 -5.44 7.51
CA SER A 22 -26.42 -6.80 7.86
C SER A 22 -26.29 -7.70 6.64
N VAL A 23 -25.60 -8.83 6.79
CA VAL A 23 -25.35 -9.79 5.71
C VAL A 23 -25.94 -11.15 6.07
N PRO A 24 -26.75 -11.79 5.20
CA PRO A 24 -27.13 -13.18 5.38
C PRO A 24 -25.91 -14.09 5.41
N THR A 25 -25.78 -14.95 6.41
CA THR A 25 -24.62 -15.86 6.51
C THR A 25 -24.49 -16.79 5.30
N SER A 26 -25.60 -17.05 4.58
CA SER A 26 -25.61 -17.84 3.35
C SER A 26 -24.95 -17.17 2.15
N THR A 27 -24.68 -15.86 2.21
CA THR A 27 -23.99 -15.11 1.15
C THR A 27 -22.53 -14.82 1.48
N LEU A 28 -22.01 -15.40 2.56
CA LEU A 28 -20.60 -15.33 2.93
C LEU A 28 -19.83 -16.53 2.38
N PRO A 29 -18.54 -16.35 2.04
CA PRO A 29 -17.76 -15.09 2.09
C PRO A 29 -18.18 -14.07 1.00
N LEU A 30 -17.94 -12.78 1.24
CA LEU A 30 -18.03 -11.75 0.22
C LEU A 30 -16.88 -11.95 -0.78
N GLU A 31 -17.23 -12.05 -2.06
CA GLU A 31 -16.29 -12.29 -3.14
C GLU A 31 -15.59 -10.98 -3.56
N ALA A 32 -14.31 -10.85 -3.20
CA ALA A 32 -13.50 -9.68 -3.51
C ALA A 32 -12.71 -9.85 -4.80
N THR A 33 -12.67 -8.77 -5.59
CA THR A 33 -11.80 -8.63 -6.76
C THR A 33 -10.55 -7.87 -6.33
N VAL A 34 -9.38 -8.39 -6.69
CA VAL A 34 -8.05 -7.84 -6.42
C VAL A 34 -7.50 -7.21 -7.69
N ASP A 35 -7.43 -5.88 -7.73
CA ASP A 35 -6.94 -5.10 -8.87
C ASP A 35 -5.46 -4.74 -8.69
N HIS A 36 -4.62 -5.24 -9.58
CA HIS A 36 -3.16 -5.02 -9.60
C HIS A 36 -2.74 -3.89 -10.55
N SER A 37 -3.68 -3.25 -11.24
CA SER A 37 -3.38 -2.24 -12.24
C SER A 37 -2.65 -1.04 -11.66
N ASP A 38 -1.87 -0.38 -12.50
CA ASP A 38 -1.26 0.92 -12.22
C ASP A 38 -2.25 1.94 -11.66
N GLY A 39 -3.50 1.93 -12.17
CA GLY A 39 -4.57 2.77 -11.64
C GLY A 39 -4.83 2.52 -10.16
N ALA A 40 -5.04 1.26 -9.78
CA ALA A 40 -5.26 0.85 -8.39
C ALA A 40 -4.04 1.12 -7.50
N ARG A 41 -2.83 0.81 -7.98
CA ARG A 41 -1.57 1.03 -7.25
C ARG A 41 -1.32 2.50 -6.97
N TYR A 42 -1.39 3.34 -7.99
CA TYR A 42 -1.18 4.77 -7.86
C TYR A 42 -2.30 5.47 -7.08
N LEU A 43 -3.50 4.89 -7.03
CA LEU A 43 -4.63 5.43 -6.29
C LEU A 43 -4.48 5.25 -4.79
N THR A 44 -3.95 4.10 -4.35
CA THR A 44 -3.87 3.75 -2.93
C THR A 44 -2.48 3.88 -2.32
N GLY A 45 -1.45 3.55 -3.10
CA GLY A 45 -0.10 3.27 -2.62
C GLY A 45 0.16 1.80 -2.32
N GLY A 46 -0.87 0.96 -2.24
CA GLY A 46 -0.70 -0.50 -2.16
C GLY A 46 -0.26 -1.10 -3.50
N LEU A 47 0.32 -2.31 -3.47
CA LEU A 47 0.62 -3.06 -4.71
C LEU A 47 -0.63 -3.62 -5.40
N PHE A 48 -1.77 -3.60 -4.72
CA PHE A 48 -3.09 -3.94 -5.25
C PHE A 48 -4.18 -3.22 -4.45
N LEU A 49 -5.39 -3.17 -5.01
CA LEU A 49 -6.62 -2.75 -4.35
C LEU A 49 -7.63 -3.89 -4.36
N ALA A 50 -8.05 -4.34 -3.18
CA ALA A 50 -9.09 -5.34 -3.05
C ALA A 50 -10.43 -4.69 -2.68
N THR A 51 -11.48 -5.05 -3.41
CA THR A 51 -12.84 -4.56 -3.14
C THR A 51 -13.86 -5.69 -3.15
N ALA A 52 -14.80 -5.64 -2.21
CA ALA A 52 -15.92 -6.57 -2.10
C ALA A 52 -17.25 -5.82 -2.30
N PRO A 53 -18.33 -6.47 -2.76
CA PRO A 53 -19.66 -5.86 -2.80
C PRO A 53 -20.08 -5.35 -1.42
N TRP A 54 -20.59 -4.11 -1.34
CA TRP A 54 -21.23 -3.64 -0.11
C TRP A 54 -22.69 -4.13 -0.07
N PRO A 55 -23.19 -4.70 1.04
CA PRO A 55 -24.52 -5.31 1.11
C PRO A 55 -25.68 -4.32 0.98
N THR A 56 -25.42 -3.02 1.13
CA THR A 56 -26.40 -1.95 1.03
C THR A 56 -26.08 -1.08 -0.20
N PRO A 57 -26.63 -1.39 -1.40
CA PRO A 57 -26.26 -0.69 -2.63
C PRO A 57 -26.47 0.83 -2.60
N GLU A 58 -27.49 1.28 -1.88
CA GLU A 58 -27.85 2.70 -1.72
C GLU A 58 -27.25 3.36 -0.47
N GLU A 59 -26.21 2.76 0.12
CA GLU A 59 -25.51 3.33 1.28
C GLU A 59 -25.08 4.78 1.02
N ASN A 60 -25.45 5.67 1.93
CA ASN A 60 -25.15 7.09 1.78
C ASN A 60 -23.68 7.38 2.14
N VAL A 61 -22.83 7.34 1.13
CA VAL A 61 -21.40 7.64 1.24
C VAL A 61 -21.05 9.11 0.97
N SER A 62 -22.04 10.02 0.84
CA SER A 62 -21.81 11.44 0.53
C SER A 62 -21.04 12.21 1.62
N VAL A 63 -21.02 11.68 2.85
CA VAL A 63 -20.22 12.22 3.95
C VAL A 63 -18.71 12.02 3.74
N LEU A 64 -18.33 11.14 2.82
CA LEU A 64 -16.96 10.88 2.43
C LEU A 64 -16.57 11.78 1.26
N LYS A 65 -15.27 12.00 1.13
CA LYS A 65 -14.72 12.73 0.01
C LYS A 65 -14.67 11.84 -1.23
N ALA A 66 -15.41 12.23 -2.26
CA ALA A 66 -15.40 11.58 -3.55
C ALA A 66 -14.19 12.01 -4.42
N TYR A 67 -13.71 11.09 -5.25
CA TYR A 67 -12.72 11.34 -6.29
C TYR A 67 -13.01 10.46 -7.51
N ALA A 68 -13.26 11.10 -8.66
CA ALA A 68 -13.42 10.41 -9.93
C ALA A 68 -12.07 9.87 -10.41
N VAL A 69 -11.93 8.54 -10.40
CA VAL A 69 -10.74 7.82 -10.87
C VAL A 69 -10.77 7.73 -12.40
N SER A 70 -11.94 7.42 -12.95
CA SER A 70 -12.23 7.37 -14.39
C SER A 70 -13.67 7.81 -14.65
N LYS A 71 -14.15 7.67 -15.90
CA LYS A 71 -15.57 7.92 -16.23
C LYS A 71 -16.54 6.94 -15.57
N THR A 72 -16.07 5.76 -15.18
CA THR A 72 -16.91 4.66 -14.65
C THR A 72 -16.55 4.27 -13.22
N VAL A 73 -15.51 4.89 -12.65
CA VAL A 73 -14.96 4.56 -11.34
C VAL A 73 -14.81 5.82 -10.50
N GLU A 74 -15.39 5.79 -9.30
CA GLU A 74 -15.26 6.81 -8.27
C GLU A 74 -14.84 6.15 -6.94
N THR A 75 -13.94 6.79 -6.19
CA THR A 75 -13.54 6.32 -4.85
C THR A 75 -13.98 7.31 -3.76
N PHE A 76 -14.21 6.81 -2.56
CA PHE A 76 -14.70 7.56 -1.41
C PHE A 76 -13.76 7.36 -0.22
N SER A 77 -13.25 8.47 0.30
CA SER A 77 -12.23 8.47 1.36
C SER A 77 -12.59 9.39 2.52
N CYS A 78 -12.04 9.10 3.70
CA CYS A 78 -12.12 10.03 4.82
C CYS A 78 -11.26 11.27 4.54
N ALA A 79 -11.86 12.46 4.59
CA ALA A 79 -11.15 13.72 4.36
C ALA A 79 -10.08 14.06 5.43
N THR A 80 -10.16 13.41 6.61
CA THR A 80 -9.25 13.63 7.74
C THR A 80 -8.03 12.71 7.70
N CYS A 81 -8.24 11.40 7.64
CA CYS A 81 -7.18 10.39 7.76
C CYS A 81 -6.89 9.61 6.47
N SER A 82 -7.43 10.07 5.34
CA SER A 82 -7.28 9.50 3.99
C SER A 82 -7.72 8.06 3.76
N SER A 83 -8.15 7.32 4.78
CA SER A 83 -8.69 5.95 4.62
C SER A 83 -9.69 5.89 3.48
N GLN A 84 -9.35 5.12 2.45
CA GLN A 84 -10.24 4.84 1.35
C GLN A 84 -11.21 3.75 1.79
N MET A 85 -12.50 4.02 1.70
CA MET A 85 -13.53 3.18 2.31
C MET A 85 -14.39 2.46 1.27
N PHE A 86 -14.77 3.15 0.20
CA PHE A 86 -15.64 2.61 -0.83
C PHE A 86 -15.17 2.99 -2.23
N GLN A 87 -15.59 2.21 -3.21
CA GLN A 87 -15.45 2.48 -4.62
C GLN A 87 -16.80 2.24 -5.29
N ARG A 88 -17.22 3.11 -6.20
CA ARG A 88 -18.34 2.89 -7.09
C ARG A 88 -17.79 2.58 -8.47
N GLU A 89 -18.07 1.38 -8.97
CA GLU A 89 -17.65 0.91 -10.28
C GLU A 89 -18.89 0.50 -11.06
N ASN A 90 -19.12 1.12 -12.22
CA ASN A 90 -20.30 0.89 -13.06
C ASN A 90 -21.64 1.02 -12.29
N GLY A 91 -21.72 1.98 -11.36
CA GLY A 91 -22.89 2.22 -10.51
C GLY A 91 -22.98 1.33 -9.26
N GLN A 92 -22.20 0.25 -9.18
CA GLN A 92 -22.22 -0.65 -8.03
C GLN A 92 -21.26 -0.18 -6.93
N LEU A 93 -21.79 -0.03 -5.71
CA LEU A 93 -20.98 0.31 -4.53
C LEU A 93 -20.25 -0.93 -3.99
N ARG A 94 -18.95 -0.78 -3.79
CA ARG A 94 -18.04 -1.79 -3.26
C ARG A 94 -17.27 -1.20 -2.09
N VAL A 95 -17.01 -2.01 -1.08
CA VAL A 95 -16.18 -1.65 0.07
C VAL A 95 -14.72 -2.02 -0.21
N ILE A 96 -13.80 -1.14 0.13
CA ILE A 96 -12.36 -1.41 0.09
C ILE A 96 -12.02 -2.27 1.31
N THR A 97 -11.41 -3.42 1.09
CA THR A 97 -11.33 -4.45 2.14
C THR A 97 -10.49 -4.03 3.33
N GLY A 98 -9.48 -3.16 3.17
CA GLY A 98 -8.62 -2.67 4.25
C GLY A 98 -9.34 -1.97 5.42
N VAL A 99 -10.59 -1.51 5.23
CA VAL A 99 -11.40 -0.86 6.27
C VAL A 99 -12.42 -1.79 6.94
N LEU A 100 -12.57 -3.03 6.44
CA LEU A 100 -13.52 -4.02 6.99
C LEU A 100 -13.06 -4.57 8.34
N GLY A 101 -14.03 -4.88 9.19
CA GLY A 101 -13.83 -5.56 10.48
C GLY A 101 -13.24 -6.98 10.35
N LYS A 102 -13.08 -7.64 11.50
CA LYS A 102 -12.40 -8.95 11.64
C LYS A 102 -13.33 -10.16 11.60
N ASN A 103 -14.60 -10.02 11.23
CA ASN A 103 -15.55 -11.15 11.21
C ASN A 103 -14.95 -12.36 10.45
N LYS A 104 -14.93 -13.56 11.05
CA LYS A 104 -14.38 -14.77 10.41
C LYS A 104 -15.16 -15.12 9.14
N GLY A 105 -14.45 -15.56 8.10
CA GLY A 105 -15.06 -15.97 6.82
C GLY A 105 -15.76 -14.82 6.07
N LEU A 106 -15.44 -13.56 6.37
CA LEU A 106 -16.14 -12.41 5.79
C LEU A 106 -15.82 -12.19 4.31
N VAL A 107 -14.56 -12.34 3.91
CA VAL A 107 -14.12 -12.02 2.54
C VAL A 107 -13.29 -13.17 2.00
N ARG A 108 -13.45 -13.46 0.72
CA ARG A 108 -12.59 -14.35 -0.06
C ARG A 108 -12.08 -13.58 -1.28
N TYR A 109 -10.79 -13.68 -1.55
CA TYR A 109 -10.22 -13.16 -2.80
C TYR A 109 -10.52 -14.18 -3.89
N SER A 110 -11.35 -13.80 -4.87
CA SER A 110 -11.87 -14.74 -5.88
C SER A 110 -11.46 -14.42 -7.30
N GLU A 111 -11.01 -13.20 -7.55
CA GLU A 111 -10.61 -12.73 -8.86
C GLU A 111 -9.41 -11.79 -8.75
N HIS A 112 -8.44 -11.94 -9.66
CA HIS A 112 -7.31 -11.04 -9.81
C HIS A 112 -7.35 -10.42 -11.21
N LYS A 113 -7.24 -9.09 -11.31
CA LYS A 113 -7.26 -8.34 -12.58
C LYS A 113 -6.14 -7.31 -12.66
N GLY A 114 -5.86 -6.80 -13.86
CA GLY A 114 -5.00 -5.62 -14.06
C GLY A 114 -3.48 -5.86 -14.07
N MET A 115 -3.03 -7.11 -14.16
CA MET A 115 -1.61 -7.47 -14.15
C MET A 115 -0.83 -7.00 -15.39
N GLU A 116 -1.48 -6.81 -16.53
CA GLU A 116 -0.83 -6.49 -17.81
C GLU A 116 0.08 -5.25 -17.74
N GLY A 117 -0.31 -4.22 -16.97
CA GLY A 117 0.46 -2.99 -16.79
C GLY A 117 1.63 -3.11 -15.82
N THR A 118 1.70 -4.18 -15.01
CA THR A 118 2.68 -4.31 -13.94
C THR A 118 4.08 -4.66 -14.43
N LYS A 119 4.21 -5.24 -15.64
CA LYS A 119 5.44 -5.79 -16.26
C LYS A 119 6.08 -6.97 -15.53
N ASP A 120 6.04 -6.98 -14.21
CA ASP A 120 6.66 -7.98 -13.35
C ASP A 120 5.65 -8.89 -12.66
N GLY A 121 4.34 -8.68 -12.89
CA GLY A 121 3.23 -9.37 -12.24
C GLY A 121 2.76 -8.68 -10.94
N GLY A 122 3.45 -7.64 -10.47
CA GLY A 122 3.14 -6.97 -9.20
C GLY A 122 3.19 -7.95 -8.02
N ALA A 123 2.20 -7.85 -7.14
CA ALA A 123 2.03 -8.76 -6.00
C ALA A 123 1.24 -10.03 -6.35
N ALA A 124 0.69 -10.16 -7.56
CA ALA A 124 -0.15 -11.30 -7.94
C ALA A 124 0.55 -12.67 -7.75
N PRO A 125 1.84 -12.83 -8.11
CA PRO A 125 2.56 -14.10 -7.90
C PRO A 125 2.66 -14.54 -6.42
N TRP A 126 2.50 -13.61 -5.47
CA TRP A 126 2.60 -13.92 -4.04
C TRP A 126 1.32 -14.53 -3.47
N PHE A 127 0.19 -14.52 -4.19
CA PHE A 127 -1.06 -15.14 -3.76
C PHE A 127 -1.15 -16.66 -4.04
N GLY A 128 -0.12 -17.28 -4.62
CA GLY A 128 -0.05 -18.73 -4.82
C GLY A 128 -1.03 -19.35 -5.84
N GLN A 129 -2.00 -18.61 -6.37
CA GLN A 129 -3.04 -19.10 -7.30
C GLN A 129 -3.22 -18.25 -8.58
N THR A 130 -2.16 -17.73 -9.17
CA THR A 130 -2.25 -17.25 -10.55
C THR A 130 -1.96 -18.40 -11.52
N THR A 131 -2.98 -18.79 -12.30
CA THR A 131 -2.77 -19.52 -13.56
C THR A 131 -1.67 -18.81 -14.37
N PRO A 132 -0.84 -19.56 -15.12
CA PRO A 132 0.28 -18.98 -15.84
C PRO A 132 -0.24 -18.11 -16.99
N SER A 133 -0.52 -16.84 -16.74
CA SER A 133 -0.39 -15.84 -17.81
C SER A 133 1.12 -15.67 -18.00
N GLU A 134 1.62 -16.31 -19.06
CA GLU A 134 2.88 -16.07 -19.74
C GLU A 134 3.93 -15.31 -18.92
N GLN A 135 4.80 -16.09 -18.28
CA GLN A 135 6.19 -15.74 -18.01
C GLN A 135 6.44 -14.22 -17.83
N ALA A 136 6.16 -13.70 -16.63
CA ALA A 136 7.00 -12.64 -16.09
C ALA A 136 8.40 -13.24 -15.94
N THR A 137 9.17 -13.18 -17.02
CA THR A 137 10.61 -13.42 -16.97
C THR A 137 11.15 -12.32 -16.06
N SER A 138 11.73 -12.73 -14.93
CA SER A 138 12.56 -11.85 -14.11
C SER A 138 13.80 -11.50 -14.91
N LYS A 139 13.65 -10.66 -15.94
CA LYS A 139 14.80 -10.00 -16.54
C LYS A 139 15.33 -9.07 -15.46
N ALA A 140 16.60 -9.20 -15.12
CA ALA A 140 17.26 -8.30 -14.18
C ALA A 140 16.89 -6.87 -14.56
N CYS A 141 16.17 -6.18 -13.66
CA CYS A 141 15.87 -4.78 -13.87
C CYS A 141 17.19 -4.03 -13.74
N ALA A 142 17.51 -3.18 -14.71
CA ALA A 142 18.66 -2.29 -14.58
C ALA A 142 18.45 -1.41 -13.34
N GLU A 143 19.46 -1.37 -12.48
CA GLU A 143 19.48 -0.45 -11.34
C GLU A 143 19.24 0.98 -11.84
N SER A 144 18.21 1.62 -11.32
CA SER A 144 17.93 3.02 -11.61
C SER A 144 18.43 3.88 -10.45
N SER A 145 19.25 4.88 -10.75
CA SER A 145 19.69 5.86 -9.76
C SER A 145 18.53 6.69 -9.21
N GLU A 146 17.39 6.71 -9.91
CA GLU A 146 16.21 7.49 -9.56
C GLU A 146 14.92 6.69 -9.81
N THR A 147 13.98 6.80 -8.89
CA THR A 147 12.66 6.19 -8.96
C THR A 147 11.61 7.27 -8.81
N GLU A 148 10.75 7.43 -9.81
CA GLU A 148 9.63 8.34 -9.70
C GLU A 148 8.63 7.85 -8.64
N LEU A 149 8.19 8.76 -7.77
CA LEU A 149 7.17 8.55 -6.75
C LEU A 149 5.98 9.44 -7.08
N ARG A 150 4.90 8.88 -7.63
CA ARG A 150 3.77 9.66 -8.12
C ARG A 150 2.41 9.00 -7.84
N CYS A 151 1.51 9.77 -7.22
CA CYS A 151 0.13 9.35 -7.01
C CYS A 151 -0.72 9.39 -8.29
N HIS A 152 -1.90 8.77 -8.26
CA HIS A 152 -2.82 8.65 -9.40
C HIS A 152 -3.12 9.99 -10.08
N CYS A 153 -3.45 11.02 -9.30
CA CYS A 153 -3.82 12.32 -9.85
C CYS A 153 -2.63 13.22 -10.25
N GLY A 154 -1.39 12.76 -10.03
CA GLY A 154 -0.17 13.55 -10.23
C GLY A 154 0.04 14.72 -9.25
N GLY A 155 -0.89 14.93 -8.31
CA GLY A 155 -0.82 16.03 -7.34
C GLY A 155 0.24 15.85 -6.26
N VAL A 156 0.81 14.66 -6.11
CA VAL A 156 2.07 14.39 -5.39
C VAL A 156 3.00 13.76 -6.41
N HIS A 157 4.16 14.38 -6.61
CA HIS A 157 5.15 13.95 -7.60
C HIS A 157 6.56 14.28 -7.07
N LEU A 158 7.28 13.23 -6.69
CA LEU A 158 8.59 13.28 -6.08
C LEU A 158 9.51 12.26 -6.77
N VAL A 159 10.79 12.28 -6.42
CA VAL A 159 11.79 11.32 -6.89
C VAL A 159 12.51 10.72 -5.69
N LEU A 160 12.60 9.40 -5.65
CA LEU A 160 13.44 8.65 -4.72
C LEU A 160 14.77 8.34 -5.41
N HIS A 161 15.87 8.88 -4.91
CA HIS A 161 17.21 8.57 -5.42
C HIS A 161 17.74 7.30 -4.75
N GLY A 162 18.42 6.44 -5.49
CA GLY A 162 19.12 5.25 -4.96
C GLY A 162 20.18 5.62 -3.92
N ALA A 163 20.47 4.71 -2.99
CA ALA A 163 21.40 4.95 -1.90
C ALA A 163 22.84 5.12 -2.40
N ARG A 164 23.70 5.76 -1.60
CA ARG A 164 25.10 6.07 -1.92
C ARG A 164 25.97 5.16 -1.05
N ALA A 165 27.27 5.16 -1.30
CA ALA A 165 28.23 4.42 -0.49
C ALA A 165 28.13 4.80 1.00
N GLU A 166 28.05 6.09 1.33
CA GLU A 166 27.94 6.57 2.71
C GLU A 166 26.60 6.20 3.37
N ASP A 167 25.52 6.06 2.60
CA ASP A 167 24.22 5.69 3.14
C ASP A 167 24.21 4.23 3.58
N ALA A 168 24.86 3.33 2.83
CA ALA A 168 24.92 1.92 3.19
C ALA A 168 25.53 1.68 4.57
N GLU A 169 26.53 2.49 4.95
CA GLU A 169 27.14 2.43 6.27
C GLU A 169 26.21 3.05 7.33
N ALA A 170 25.73 4.28 7.08
CA ALA A 170 24.91 5.02 8.03
C ALA A 170 23.52 4.41 8.27
N TRP A 171 23.00 3.67 7.29
CA TRP A 171 21.64 3.15 7.24
C TRP A 171 21.62 1.63 7.04
N ARG A 172 22.54 0.91 7.68
CA ARG A 172 22.71 -0.54 7.57
C ARG A 172 21.46 -1.40 7.85
N ALA A 173 20.43 -0.81 8.47
CA ALA A 173 19.15 -1.46 8.77
C ALA A 173 18.12 -1.34 7.63
N ILE A 174 18.33 -0.42 6.67
CA ILE A 174 17.35 -0.14 5.60
C ILE A 174 18.01 0.01 4.22
N VAL A 175 19.33 -0.08 4.10
CA VAL A 175 20.08 -0.02 2.84
C VAL A 175 20.93 -1.26 2.70
N ASP A 176 20.75 -1.95 1.58
CA ASP A 176 21.60 -3.06 1.16
C ASP A 176 23.03 -2.56 0.89
N PRO A 177 24.06 -3.10 1.57
CA PRO A 177 25.43 -2.63 1.42
C PRO A 177 26.01 -2.86 0.03
N GLU A 178 25.53 -3.88 -0.69
CA GLU A 178 26.08 -4.32 -1.97
C GLU A 178 25.31 -3.66 -3.09
N SER A 179 23.99 -3.86 -3.12
CA SER A 179 23.15 -3.34 -4.21
C SER A 179 22.70 -1.88 -4.03
N LYS A 180 22.90 -1.29 -2.83
CA LYS A 180 22.41 0.07 -2.48
C LYS A 180 20.90 0.25 -2.65
N ARG A 181 20.14 -0.85 -2.72
CA ARG A 181 18.68 -0.87 -2.73
C ARG A 181 18.13 -0.67 -1.32
N TYR A 182 16.95 -0.09 -1.25
CA TYR A 182 16.25 0.14 0.02
C TYR A 182 15.49 -1.11 0.46
N LEU A 183 15.47 -1.36 1.77
CA LEU A 183 14.66 -2.45 2.33
C LEU A 183 13.17 -2.22 2.02
N ALA A 184 12.51 -3.26 1.55
CA ALA A 184 11.06 -3.29 1.40
C ALA A 184 10.45 -4.43 2.21
N THR A 185 9.37 -4.14 2.94
CA THR A 185 8.72 -5.08 3.86
C THR A 185 7.23 -5.21 3.59
N LEU A 186 6.67 -6.29 4.12
CA LEU A 186 5.24 -6.55 4.16
C LEU A 186 4.71 -6.22 5.57
N ASP A 187 3.56 -5.57 5.66
CA ASP A 187 3.01 -5.06 6.92
C ASP A 187 1.50 -5.36 7.01
N ALA A 188 1.12 -6.14 8.02
CA ALA A 188 -0.26 -6.56 8.27
C ALA A 188 -1.01 -5.69 9.30
N CYS A 189 -0.40 -4.59 9.76
CA CYS A 189 -0.90 -3.79 10.89
C CYS A 189 -2.30 -3.21 10.64
N ASP A 190 -3.16 -3.25 11.67
CA ASP A 190 -4.54 -2.75 11.67
C ASP A 190 -4.61 -1.31 11.14
N SER A 191 -3.75 -0.44 11.66
CA SER A 191 -3.77 0.99 11.29
C SER A 191 -3.26 1.26 9.88
N CYS A 192 -2.31 0.44 9.40
CA CYS A 192 -1.67 0.55 8.10
C CYS A 192 -2.65 0.18 7.00
N ARG A 193 -3.27 -1.00 7.12
CA ARG A 193 -4.26 -1.47 6.16
C ARG A 193 -5.49 -0.58 6.08
N THR A 194 -5.95 -0.04 7.21
CA THR A 194 -7.10 0.88 7.24
C THR A 194 -6.79 2.25 6.65
N THR A 195 -5.53 2.71 6.71
CA THR A 195 -5.14 3.99 6.07
C THR A 195 -4.99 3.81 4.57
N VAL A 196 -4.22 2.81 4.14
CA VAL A 196 -3.87 2.59 2.73
C VAL A 196 -5.05 2.04 1.95
N GLY A 197 -5.89 1.23 2.59
CA GLY A 197 -6.97 0.49 1.94
C GLY A 197 -6.50 -0.83 1.31
N SER A 198 -5.45 -1.45 1.86
CA SER A 198 -4.90 -2.73 1.38
C SER A 198 -4.64 -3.63 2.57
N ASP A 199 -5.06 -4.90 2.51
CA ASP A 199 -5.01 -5.81 3.66
C ASP A 199 -3.59 -6.24 4.08
N ILE A 200 -2.60 -6.02 3.22
CA ILE A 200 -1.17 -6.06 3.53
C ILE A 200 -0.48 -4.90 2.80
N VAL A 201 0.21 -4.04 3.55
CA VAL A 201 0.87 -2.87 3.00
C VAL A 201 2.31 -3.22 2.67
N CYS A 202 2.80 -2.76 1.52
CA CYS A 202 4.19 -2.88 1.15
C CYS A 202 4.87 -1.53 1.34
N TRP A 203 5.85 -1.48 2.25
CA TRP A 203 6.63 -0.29 2.55
C TRP A 203 8.04 -0.40 1.99
N ALA A 204 8.58 0.70 1.46
CA ALA A 204 10.00 0.87 1.19
C ALA A 204 10.59 1.89 2.19
N PHE A 205 11.66 1.53 2.88
CA PHE A 205 12.27 2.38 3.90
C PHE A 205 13.41 3.21 3.31
N ALA A 206 13.30 4.53 3.36
CA ALA A 206 14.31 5.42 2.79
C ALA A 206 14.68 6.57 3.74
N PRO A 207 15.94 7.02 3.75
CA PRO A 207 16.30 8.29 4.37
C PRO A 207 15.57 9.44 3.65
N ILE A 208 14.99 10.38 4.41
CA ILE A 208 14.26 11.53 3.85
C ILE A 208 15.19 12.35 2.93
N ALA A 209 16.48 12.41 3.24
CA ALA A 209 17.50 13.08 2.42
C ALA A 209 17.60 12.53 0.98
N ARG A 210 17.05 11.35 0.69
CA ARG A 210 17.03 10.71 -0.64
C ARG A 210 15.73 10.89 -1.40
N VAL A 211 14.73 11.52 -0.79
CA VAL A 211 13.57 12.03 -1.50
C VAL A 211 13.87 13.44 -2.02
N LYS A 212 13.45 13.73 -3.25
CA LYS A 212 13.59 15.03 -3.93
C LYS A 212 12.28 15.46 -4.59
N PHE A 213 12.15 16.75 -4.84
CA PHE A 213 11.10 17.28 -5.70
C PHE A 213 11.34 16.84 -7.14
N ALA A 214 10.28 16.50 -7.86
CA ALA A 214 10.40 16.23 -9.28
C ALA A 214 10.63 17.55 -10.05
N GLY A 215 11.82 17.72 -10.61
CA GLY A 215 12.16 18.86 -11.48
C GLY A 215 12.67 20.14 -10.79
N GLU A 216 12.96 20.13 -9.49
CA GLU A 216 13.45 21.31 -8.75
C GLU A 216 14.81 21.12 -8.08
N TRP A 217 15.49 22.25 -7.83
CA TRP A 217 16.87 22.35 -7.35
C TRP A 217 16.96 22.67 -5.85
N PHE A 218 15.82 22.92 -5.19
CA PHE A 218 15.77 23.23 -3.76
C PHE A 218 15.90 21.96 -2.90
N GLY A 219 16.45 22.13 -1.70
CA GLY A 219 16.56 21.03 -0.74
C GLY A 219 15.18 20.52 -0.31
N PHE A 220 14.91 19.24 -0.53
CA PHE A 220 13.81 18.54 0.13
C PHE A 220 14.07 18.53 1.66
N PRO A 221 13.01 18.56 2.51
CA PRO A 221 13.16 18.41 3.95
C PRO A 221 14.06 17.23 4.34
N THR A 222 14.81 17.33 5.43
CA THR A 222 15.77 16.28 5.83
C THR A 222 15.33 15.47 7.06
N ASN A 223 14.25 15.88 7.69
CA ASN A 223 13.65 15.23 8.85
C ASN A 223 12.11 15.38 8.84
N VAL A 224 11.44 14.58 9.68
CA VAL A 224 9.97 14.52 9.77
C VAL A 224 9.37 15.85 10.18
N ALA A 225 10.01 16.61 11.09
CA ALA A 225 9.48 17.88 11.57
C ALA A 225 9.45 18.92 10.44
N ASP A 226 10.55 19.03 9.67
CA ASP A 226 10.63 19.93 8.51
C ASP A 226 9.68 19.50 7.39
N LEU A 227 9.53 18.19 7.15
CA LEU A 227 8.57 17.67 6.17
C LEU A 227 7.14 18.04 6.56
N LYS A 228 6.76 17.81 7.81
CA LYS A 228 5.45 18.21 8.35
C LYS A 228 5.23 19.71 8.21
N ALA A 229 6.22 20.52 8.60
CA ALA A 229 6.12 21.97 8.51
C ALA A 229 6.00 22.45 7.05
N ALA A 230 6.72 21.85 6.11
CA ALA A 230 6.63 22.16 4.68
C ALA A 230 5.24 21.83 4.10
N VAL A 231 4.65 20.69 4.49
CA VAL A 231 3.28 20.32 4.12
C VAL A 231 2.27 21.32 4.68
N LEU A 232 2.38 21.69 5.96
CA LEU A 232 1.47 22.64 6.60
C LEU A 232 1.57 24.06 6.01
N ARG A 233 2.75 24.46 5.53
CA ARG A 233 2.96 25.72 4.82
C ARG A 233 2.50 25.68 3.34
N GLY A 234 2.20 24.50 2.80
CA GLY A 234 1.82 24.36 1.40
C GLY A 234 2.96 24.65 0.41
N VAL A 235 4.18 24.15 0.69
CA VAL A 235 5.31 24.27 -0.24
C VAL A 235 4.92 23.67 -1.61
N ALA A 236 5.08 24.46 -2.68
CA ALA A 236 4.57 24.15 -4.01
C ALA A 236 5.00 22.78 -4.54
N GLY A 237 6.26 22.39 -4.35
CA GLY A 237 6.79 21.09 -4.79
C GLY A 237 6.16 19.87 -4.10
N LEU A 238 5.48 20.04 -2.96
CA LEU A 238 4.70 18.97 -2.30
C LEU A 238 3.28 18.84 -2.88
N GLY A 239 2.90 19.77 -3.76
CA GLY A 239 1.63 19.80 -4.47
C GLY A 239 0.43 19.74 -3.54
N THR A 240 -0.29 18.61 -3.59
CA THR A 240 -1.53 18.39 -2.84
C THR A 240 -1.33 17.62 -1.53
N MET A 241 -0.09 17.34 -1.13
CA MET A 241 0.20 16.55 0.06
C MET A 241 -0.47 17.15 1.31
N LYS A 242 -1.02 16.27 2.15
CA LYS A 242 -1.55 16.57 3.47
C LYS A 242 -0.91 15.64 4.49
N VAL A 243 -1.02 16.00 5.77
CA VAL A 243 -0.49 15.22 6.90
C VAL A 243 -1.58 15.02 7.95
N TYR A 244 -1.62 13.82 8.51
CA TYR A 244 -2.48 13.44 9.64
C TYR A 244 -1.65 12.75 10.72
N GLY A 245 -1.67 13.29 11.93
CA GLY A 245 -1.07 12.66 13.11
C GLY A 245 -1.97 11.54 13.61
N SER A 246 -1.60 10.28 13.35
CA SER A 246 -2.47 9.13 13.67
C SER A 246 -2.38 8.66 15.11
N SER A 247 -1.24 8.90 15.76
CA SER A 247 -0.99 8.65 17.18
C SER A 247 0.19 9.52 17.63
N GLN A 248 0.54 9.48 18.91
CA GLN A 248 1.66 10.26 19.43
C GLN A 248 2.96 9.91 18.69
N GLY A 249 3.55 10.92 18.05
CA GLY A 249 4.81 10.76 17.33
C GLY A 249 4.69 10.03 15.99
N VAL A 250 3.48 9.79 15.46
CA VAL A 250 3.27 9.14 14.16
C VAL A 250 2.52 10.08 13.22
N GLU A 251 3.13 10.36 12.07
CA GLU A 251 2.53 11.18 11.02
C GLU A 251 2.35 10.37 9.73
N ARG A 252 1.18 10.50 9.11
CA ARG A 252 0.82 9.86 7.84
C ARG A 252 0.60 10.94 6.79
N PHE A 253 1.32 10.84 5.68
CA PHE A 253 1.28 11.78 4.57
C PHE A 253 0.54 11.17 3.39
N PHE A 254 -0.34 11.95 2.78
CA PHE A 254 -1.20 11.46 1.70
C PHE A 254 -1.53 12.56 0.70
N CYS A 255 -1.94 12.17 -0.51
CA CYS A 255 -2.43 13.11 -1.50
C CYS A 255 -3.81 13.67 -1.08
N GLY A 256 -3.88 14.97 -0.85
CA GLY A 256 -5.13 15.67 -0.51
C GLY A 256 -6.17 15.71 -1.63
N ARG A 257 -5.88 15.18 -2.83
CA ARG A 257 -6.82 15.04 -3.96
C ARG A 257 -7.34 13.61 -4.12
N CYS A 258 -6.49 12.63 -4.42
CA CYS A 258 -6.91 11.24 -4.65
C CYS A 258 -6.80 10.32 -3.43
N ALA A 259 -6.39 10.85 -2.26
CA ALA A 259 -6.24 10.10 -1.00
C ALA A 259 -5.13 9.03 -0.98
N ALA A 260 -4.33 8.91 -2.04
CA ALA A 260 -3.17 8.01 -2.08
C ALA A 260 -2.28 8.23 -0.85
N SER A 261 -2.02 7.16 -0.10
CA SER A 261 -1.03 7.19 0.98
C SER A 261 0.36 7.33 0.36
N VAL A 262 1.23 8.14 0.98
CA VAL A 262 2.55 8.45 0.44
C VAL A 262 3.64 8.03 1.43
N PHE A 263 3.61 8.60 2.65
CA PHE A 263 4.59 8.30 3.69
C PHE A 263 3.93 7.93 5.01
N TYR A 264 4.55 6.99 5.71
CA TYR A 264 4.44 6.84 7.15
C TYR A 264 5.75 7.30 7.81
N THR A 265 5.64 7.92 8.99
CA THR A 265 6.81 8.37 9.76
C THR A 265 6.61 8.14 11.25
N SER A 266 7.71 7.92 11.96
CA SER A 266 7.75 7.82 13.42
C SER A 266 8.79 8.78 13.98
N SER A 267 8.45 9.43 15.09
CA SER A 267 9.37 10.28 15.87
C SER A 267 10.60 9.53 16.39
N THR A 268 10.54 8.19 16.52
CA THR A 268 11.69 7.34 16.86
C THR A 268 12.69 7.20 15.71
N ARG A 269 12.27 7.50 14.48
CA ARG A 269 13.08 7.45 13.25
C ARG A 269 12.96 8.78 12.49
N PRO A 270 13.41 9.91 13.06
CA PRO A 270 13.05 11.26 12.58
C PRO A 270 13.66 11.63 11.22
N LYS A 271 14.54 10.80 10.66
CA LYS A 271 15.21 11.01 9.37
C LYS A 271 14.84 9.95 8.32
N GLN A 272 13.87 9.08 8.62
CA GLN A 272 13.37 8.02 7.74
C GLN A 272 11.91 8.28 7.36
N VAL A 273 11.55 7.90 6.13
CA VAL A 273 10.16 7.73 5.68
C VAL A 273 9.95 6.30 5.23
N ASP A 274 8.76 5.78 5.53
CA ASP A 274 8.29 4.52 4.98
C ASP A 274 7.36 4.88 3.80
N ILE A 275 7.75 4.51 2.59
CA ILE A 275 7.12 4.89 1.33
C ILE A 275 6.21 3.77 0.85
N THR A 276 4.96 4.07 0.52
CA THR A 276 4.06 3.07 -0.08
C THR A 276 4.55 2.66 -1.47
N VAL A 277 4.90 1.38 -1.66
CA VAL A 277 5.57 0.90 -2.88
C VAL A 277 4.72 1.06 -4.14
N GLY A 278 3.40 1.00 -4.04
CA GLY A 278 2.49 1.15 -5.18
C GLY A 278 2.59 2.51 -5.88
N LEU A 279 3.20 3.52 -5.26
CA LEU A 279 3.47 4.82 -5.88
C LEU A 279 4.79 4.90 -6.64
N LEU A 280 5.68 3.92 -6.46
CA LEU A 280 6.97 3.86 -7.13
C LEU A 280 6.79 3.39 -8.57
N ARG A 281 7.40 4.13 -9.49
CA ARG A 281 7.38 3.85 -10.92
C ARG A 281 8.78 3.49 -11.35
N GLN A 282 8.98 2.21 -11.60
CA GLN A 282 10.25 1.66 -12.06
C GLN A 282 10.13 1.03 -13.45
N PRO A 283 11.19 1.10 -14.28
CA PRO A 283 11.22 0.43 -15.57
C PRO A 283 10.93 -1.07 -15.46
N GLY A 284 11.42 -1.71 -14.40
CA GLY A 284 11.29 -3.15 -14.13
C GLY A 284 9.91 -3.63 -13.72
N GLY A 285 9.01 -2.73 -13.32
CA GLY A 285 7.65 -3.09 -12.98
C GLY A 285 7.18 -2.60 -11.61
N ALA A 286 6.04 -3.14 -11.21
CA ALA A 286 5.25 -2.67 -10.08
C ALA A 286 5.92 -2.89 -8.72
N ARG A 287 6.75 -3.92 -8.57
CA ARG A 287 7.48 -4.20 -7.33
C ARG A 287 8.73 -3.35 -7.14
N ALA A 288 9.15 -2.59 -8.16
CA ALA A 288 10.35 -1.76 -8.11
C ALA A 288 11.62 -2.54 -7.68
N ASP A 289 11.78 -3.79 -8.15
CA ASP A 289 12.88 -4.70 -7.77
C ASP A 289 14.29 -4.13 -8.05
N GLY A 290 14.41 -3.18 -8.98
CA GLY A 290 15.67 -2.46 -9.27
C GLY A 290 16.06 -1.38 -8.25
N ALA A 291 15.12 -0.96 -7.38
CA ALA A 291 15.34 0.02 -6.32
C ALA A 291 15.21 -0.58 -4.91
N LEU A 292 14.58 -1.76 -4.80
CA LEU A 292 14.18 -2.37 -3.53
C LEU A 292 14.81 -3.75 -3.30
N SER A 293 15.20 -4.01 -2.06
CA SER A 293 15.60 -5.31 -1.54
C SER A 293 14.48 -5.83 -0.64
N TRP A 294 13.77 -6.87 -1.06
CA TRP A 294 12.53 -7.32 -0.43
C TRP A 294 12.78 -8.36 0.67
N ALA A 295 12.23 -8.11 1.86
CA ALA A 295 12.14 -9.08 2.96
C ALA A 295 10.97 -10.06 2.77
N LEU A 296 10.95 -10.80 1.66
CA LEU A 296 9.89 -11.76 1.34
C LEU A 296 9.85 -12.92 2.34
N GLY A 297 8.68 -13.54 2.47
CA GLY A 297 8.45 -14.62 3.45
C GLY A 297 8.28 -14.17 4.88
N ARG A 298 8.25 -12.86 5.13
CA ARG A 298 8.02 -12.26 6.45
C ARG A 298 7.08 -11.08 6.32
N ALA A 299 6.33 -10.81 7.40
CA ALA A 299 5.56 -9.58 7.53
C ALA A 299 5.56 -9.11 8.98
N ASP A 300 5.55 -7.79 9.14
CA ASP A 300 5.34 -7.12 10.41
C ASP A 300 3.86 -7.24 10.84
N TYR A 301 3.63 -7.29 12.15
CA TYR A 301 2.30 -7.27 12.77
C TYR A 301 1.33 -8.38 12.31
N LEU A 302 1.81 -9.60 12.03
CA LEU A 302 0.94 -10.74 11.68
C LEU A 302 -0.09 -11.09 12.77
N GLU A 303 0.18 -10.75 14.03
CA GLU A 303 -0.77 -10.90 15.12
C GLU A 303 -2.07 -10.10 14.92
N ASP A 304 -2.02 -9.01 14.14
CA ASP A 304 -3.18 -8.14 13.90
C ASP A 304 -4.24 -8.80 13.01
N VAL A 305 -3.87 -9.80 12.19
CA VAL A 305 -4.82 -10.54 11.36
C VAL A 305 -5.39 -11.78 12.05
N LYS A 306 -4.77 -12.23 13.14
CA LYS A 306 -5.12 -13.46 13.86
C LYS A 306 -6.58 -13.47 14.30
N GLY A 307 -7.24 -14.62 14.08
CA GLY A 307 -8.62 -14.86 14.45
C GLY A 307 -9.66 -14.15 13.58
N GLY A 308 -9.24 -13.39 12.56
CA GLY A 308 -10.14 -12.76 11.58
C GLY A 308 -10.11 -13.44 10.22
N TRP A 309 -10.95 -12.98 9.29
CA TRP A 309 -10.99 -13.52 7.92
C TRP A 309 -9.67 -13.34 7.15
N ARG A 310 -8.86 -12.35 7.52
CA ARG A 310 -7.59 -12.04 6.87
C ARG A 310 -6.48 -13.04 7.18
N GLU A 311 -6.58 -13.75 8.31
CA GLU A 311 -5.49 -14.60 8.80
C GLU A 311 -4.98 -15.55 7.72
N THR A 312 -5.88 -16.32 7.09
CA THR A 312 -5.52 -17.26 6.03
C THR A 312 -4.92 -16.53 4.82
N VAL A 313 -5.60 -15.51 4.30
CA VAL A 313 -5.18 -14.81 3.07
C VAL A 313 -3.81 -14.15 3.23
N ILE A 314 -3.53 -13.53 4.38
CA ILE A 314 -2.27 -12.84 4.62
C ILE A 314 -1.14 -13.83 4.89
N ASN A 315 -1.39 -14.91 5.64
CA ASN A 315 -0.39 -15.95 5.83
C ASN A 315 -0.04 -16.63 4.49
N GLU A 316 -1.04 -16.96 3.67
CA GLU A 316 -0.82 -17.52 2.33
C GLU A 316 -0.06 -16.56 1.41
N PHE A 317 -0.31 -15.25 1.51
CA PHE A 317 0.43 -14.25 0.76
C PHE A 317 1.91 -14.18 1.19
N VAL A 318 2.17 -14.22 2.50
CA VAL A 318 3.54 -14.22 3.04
C VAL A 318 4.28 -15.49 2.60
N GLU A 319 3.68 -16.67 2.79
CA GLU A 319 4.25 -17.94 2.35
C GLU A 319 4.43 -18.01 0.84
N GLY A 320 3.47 -17.49 0.06
CA GLY A 320 3.53 -17.43 -1.38
C GLY A 320 4.62 -16.50 -1.89
N SER A 321 4.90 -15.41 -1.17
CA SER A 321 6.04 -14.53 -1.47
C SER A 321 7.39 -15.21 -1.27
N GLU A 322 7.54 -16.05 -0.23
CA GLU A 322 8.74 -16.86 0.00
C GLU A 322 8.90 -17.94 -1.08
N ARG A 323 7.81 -18.64 -1.38
CA ARG A 323 7.80 -19.67 -2.42
C ARG A 323 8.21 -19.09 -3.77
N TRP A 324 7.63 -17.95 -4.14
CA TRP A 324 7.99 -17.23 -5.35
C TRP A 324 9.47 -16.83 -5.35
N ARG A 325 9.99 -16.33 -4.22
CA ARG A 325 11.41 -15.96 -4.07
C ARG A 325 12.32 -17.15 -4.38
N LEU A 326 12.04 -18.30 -3.78
CA LEU A 326 12.79 -19.54 -3.98
C LEU A 326 12.68 -20.04 -5.44
N ASP A 327 11.47 -20.07 -5.99
CA ASP A 327 11.21 -20.52 -7.37
C ASP A 327 11.91 -19.66 -8.43
N LYS A 328 12.07 -18.36 -8.16
CA LYS A 328 12.76 -17.41 -9.04
C LYS A 328 14.25 -17.26 -8.75
N GLY A 329 14.78 -17.96 -7.75
CA GLY A 329 16.18 -17.84 -7.35
C GLY A 329 16.54 -16.42 -6.85
N VAL A 330 15.58 -15.70 -6.28
CA VAL A 330 15.81 -14.39 -5.67
C VAL A 330 16.51 -14.60 -4.32
N ALA A 331 17.65 -13.93 -4.13
CA ALA A 331 18.37 -13.98 -2.86
C ALA A 331 17.49 -13.47 -1.71
N GLU A 332 17.76 -13.95 -0.50
CA GLU A 332 17.19 -13.32 0.69
C GLU A 332 17.71 -11.89 0.85
N ASP A 333 16.98 -11.08 1.62
CA ASP A 333 17.42 -9.73 1.91
C ASP A 333 18.68 -9.71 2.80
N PHE A 334 19.37 -8.57 2.78
CA PHE A 334 20.66 -8.40 3.44
C PHE A 334 20.59 -8.47 4.97
N LEU A 335 19.42 -8.31 5.61
CA LEU A 335 19.28 -8.50 7.05
C LEU A 335 19.25 -10.00 7.38
N ARG A 336 18.48 -10.77 6.61
CA ARG A 336 18.43 -12.23 6.75
C ARG A 336 19.78 -12.87 6.51
N ALA A 337 20.46 -12.45 5.45
CA ALA A 337 21.79 -12.96 5.11
C ALA A 337 22.85 -12.72 6.22
N ARG A 338 22.65 -11.71 7.08
CA ARG A 338 23.53 -11.40 8.21
C ARG A 338 23.10 -12.04 9.53
N GLY A 339 21.87 -12.55 9.61
CA GLY A 339 21.27 -12.99 10.88
C GLY A 339 20.83 -11.84 11.78
N ASP A 340 20.59 -10.65 11.22
CA ASP A 340 20.17 -9.43 11.94
C ASP A 340 18.63 -9.25 11.96
N ASP A 341 17.89 -10.32 11.63
CA ASP A 341 16.44 -10.35 11.40
C ASP A 341 15.57 -10.26 12.66
#